data_AF-N1UWM4-F1
#
_entry.id   AF-N1UWM4-F1
#
_cell.length_a   1.000
_cell.length_b   1.000
_cell.length_c   1.000
_cell.angle_alpha   90.00
_cell.angle_beta   90.00
_cell.angle_gamma   90.00
#
_symmetry.space_group_name_H-M   'P 1'
#
loop_
_entity.id
_entity.type
_entity.pdbx_description
1 polymer ?
#
loop_
_entity_poly.entity_id
_entity_poly.type
_entity_poly.pdbx_seq_one_letter_code
_entity_poly.pdbx_strand_id
1 'polypeptide(L)'
;MVATSGAKLLQDSAIDVLLTKLIPIGNLITPNLDEAEILSGKKINTSAEMPDLAKEIFEKFKVPTLLKGGHLQNEKVAIDVLYDGKKISKFEKPFVNGFYPHGTGCTYSSAIASYLALGKNLIEAIDYAKEYLHAAIEQSYIAGKDKTLNHTPLFHKT
;
A
#
# COMPACT_ATOMS: atom_id res chain seq x y z
N MET A 1 6.10 -4.34 12.52
CA MET A 1 6.36 -4.77 11.16
C MET A 1 7.66 -4.17 10.71
N VAL A 2 8.23 -4.71 9.65
CA VAL A 2 9.54 -4.29 9.17
C VAL A 2 9.37 -2.99 8.40
N ALA A 3 10.24 -2.00 8.64
CA ALA A 3 10.27 -0.78 7.83
C ALA A 3 10.64 -1.14 6.38
N THR A 4 10.32 -0.28 5.41
CA THR A 4 10.87 -0.37 4.04
C THR A 4 12.41 -0.44 4.01
N SER A 5 13.08 -0.03 5.10
CA SER A 5 14.53 -0.15 5.30
C SER A 5 14.98 -1.50 5.90
N GLY A 6 14.10 -2.47 6.11
CA GLY A 6 14.42 -3.76 6.70
C GLY A 6 14.47 -3.78 8.24
N ALA A 7 14.29 -2.64 8.92
CA ALA A 7 14.34 -2.57 10.38
C ALA A 7 13.10 -3.20 11.04
N LYS A 8 13.29 -4.14 11.97
CA LYS A 8 12.21 -4.73 12.78
C LYS A 8 11.67 -3.67 13.76
N LEU A 9 10.51 -3.08 13.48
CA LEU A 9 9.92 -2.02 14.30
C LEU A 9 9.03 -2.54 15.45
N LEU A 10 8.72 -3.84 15.49
CA LEU A 10 7.88 -4.43 16.52
C LEU A 10 8.59 -5.58 17.23
N GLN A 11 8.33 -5.70 18.53
CA GLN A 11 8.66 -6.88 19.32
C GLN A 11 7.87 -8.10 18.79
N ASP A 12 8.41 -9.30 18.97
CA ASP A 12 7.78 -10.54 18.50
C ASP A 12 6.36 -10.74 19.04
N SER A 13 6.15 -10.45 20.33
CA SER A 13 4.82 -10.48 20.95
C SER A 13 3.81 -9.53 20.29
N ALA A 14 4.25 -8.37 19.79
CA ALA A 14 3.39 -7.43 19.08
C ALA A 14 3.08 -7.90 17.65
N ILE A 15 4.00 -8.63 17.01
CA ILE A 15 3.74 -9.28 15.72
C ILE A 15 2.67 -10.36 15.91
N ASP A 16 2.80 -11.20 16.93
CA ASP A 16 1.79 -12.25 17.20
C ASP A 16 0.39 -11.66 17.41
N VAL A 17 0.28 -10.59 18.20
CA VAL A 17 -1.00 -9.89 18.41
C VAL A 17 -1.53 -9.27 17.11
N LEU A 18 -0.66 -8.66 16.30
CA LEU A 18 -1.04 -8.12 15.00
C LEU A 18 -1.65 -9.21 14.11
N LEU A 19 -0.96 -10.34 13.97
CA LEU A 19 -1.37 -11.44 13.09
C LEU A 19 -2.62 -12.15 13.59
N THR A 20 -2.74 -12.37 14.90
CA THR A 20 -3.81 -13.21 15.48
C THR A 20 -5.03 -12.42 15.94
N LYS A 21 -4.90 -11.11 16.21
CA LYS A 21 -5.99 -10.31 16.79
C LYS A 21 -6.37 -9.07 15.98
N LEU A 22 -5.41 -8.38 15.35
CA LEU A 22 -5.70 -7.13 14.63
C LEU A 22 -6.02 -7.33 13.15
N ILE A 23 -5.22 -8.12 12.43
CA ILE A 23 -5.48 -8.39 11.01
C ILE A 23 -6.89 -9.00 10.81
N PRO A 24 -7.31 -10.03 11.57
CA PRO A 24 -8.59 -10.70 11.31
C PRO A 24 -9.85 -9.83 11.45
N ILE A 25 -9.75 -8.67 12.10
CA ILE A 25 -10.88 -7.73 12.27
C ILE A 25 -10.87 -6.59 11.23
N GLY A 26 -9.83 -6.51 10.38
CA GLY A 26 -9.72 -5.48 9.36
C GLY A 26 -10.59 -5.74 8.13
N ASN A 27 -11.09 -4.68 7.50
CA ASN A 27 -11.76 -4.78 6.19
C ASN A 27 -10.78 -4.82 5.01
N LEU A 28 -9.53 -4.43 5.24
CA LEU A 28 -8.45 -4.39 4.27
C LEU A 28 -7.11 -4.40 5.02
N ILE A 29 -6.13 -5.14 4.51
CA ILE A 29 -4.71 -4.94 4.85
C ILE A 29 -3.94 -4.44 3.63
N THR A 30 -2.95 -3.58 3.87
CA THR A 30 -2.20 -2.89 2.82
C THR A 30 -0.69 -3.14 2.89
N PRO A 31 -0.20 -4.39 2.88
CA PRO A 31 1.23 -4.67 3.01
C PRO A 31 2.02 -4.10 1.82
N ASN A 32 3.23 -3.59 2.08
CA ASN A 32 4.24 -3.44 1.02
C ASN A 32 4.85 -4.81 0.69
N LEU A 33 5.81 -4.87 -0.25
CA LEU A 33 6.43 -6.13 -0.65
C LEU A 33 7.15 -6.83 0.52
N ASP A 34 7.98 -6.11 1.29
CA ASP A 34 8.72 -6.67 2.43
C ASP A 34 7.77 -7.25 3.51
N GLU A 35 6.70 -6.51 3.82
CA GLU A 35 5.65 -6.94 4.75
C GLU A 35 4.92 -8.17 4.20
N ALA A 36 4.65 -8.21 2.88
CA ALA A 36 3.99 -9.32 2.24
C ALA A 36 4.82 -10.60 2.22
N GLU A 37 6.14 -10.50 2.04
CA GLU A 37 7.05 -11.65 2.17
C GLU A 37 6.99 -12.25 3.58
N ILE A 38 6.93 -11.40 4.61
CA ILE A 38 6.80 -11.84 6.01
C ILE A 38 5.42 -12.48 6.24
N LEU A 39 4.36 -11.87 5.73
CA LEU A 39 2.98 -12.36 5.92
C LEU A 39 2.74 -13.69 5.21
N SER A 40 3.25 -13.84 3.99
CA SER A 40 3.10 -15.05 3.16
C SER A 40 4.12 -16.15 3.49
N GLY A 41 5.32 -15.78 3.96
CA GLY A 41 6.47 -16.69 4.04
C GLY A 41 7.12 -16.97 2.69
N LYS A 42 6.80 -16.22 1.63
CA LYS A 42 7.36 -16.38 0.28
C LYS A 42 8.06 -15.12 -0.18
N LYS A 43 9.14 -15.29 -0.94
CA LYS A 43 9.80 -14.17 -1.61
C LYS A 43 9.05 -13.77 -2.87
N ILE A 44 9.15 -12.50 -3.23
CA ILE A 44 8.63 -11.95 -4.48
C ILE A 44 9.73 -11.22 -5.22
N ASN A 45 9.91 -11.56 -6.50
CA ASN A 45 10.98 -11.00 -7.33
C ASN A 45 10.42 -10.12 -8.45
N THR A 46 9.15 -10.32 -8.84
CA THR A 46 8.54 -9.63 -9.97
C THR A 46 7.11 -9.17 -9.68
N SER A 47 6.68 -8.12 -10.36
CA SER A 47 5.29 -7.63 -10.30
C SER A 47 4.27 -8.66 -10.81
N ALA A 48 4.69 -9.60 -11.66
CA ALA A 48 3.85 -10.67 -12.17
C ALA A 48 3.40 -11.67 -11.09
N GLU A 49 4.17 -11.82 -10.02
CA GLU A 49 3.89 -12.71 -8.89
C GLU A 49 2.94 -12.09 -7.85
N MET A 50 2.73 -10.77 -7.90
CA MET A 50 1.90 -10.03 -6.93
C MET A 50 0.46 -10.57 -6.79
N PRO A 51 -0.26 -10.93 -7.87
CA PRO A 51 -1.62 -11.46 -7.75
C PRO A 51 -1.70 -12.75 -6.95
N ASP A 52 -0.74 -13.66 -7.12
CA ASP A 52 -0.76 -14.94 -6.42
C ASP A 52 -0.33 -14.76 -4.96
N LEU A 53 0.64 -13.88 -4.70
CA LEU A 53 1.01 -13.52 -3.33
C LEU A 53 -0.16 -12.89 -2.56
N ALA A 54 -0.93 -12.01 -3.20
CA ALA A 54 -2.12 -11.40 -2.59
C ALA A 54 -3.20 -12.45 -2.25
N LYS A 55 -3.39 -13.46 -3.10
CA LYS A 55 -4.29 -14.60 -2.80
C LYS A 55 -3.81 -15.40 -1.61
N GLU A 56 -2.52 -15.71 -1.53
CA GLU A 56 -1.98 -16.50 -0.42
C GLU A 56 -2.13 -15.81 0.92
N ILE A 57 -1.87 -14.50 0.96
CA ILE A 57 -2.08 -13.69 2.17
C ILE A 57 -3.57 -13.69 2.55
N PHE A 58 -4.46 -13.52 1.57
CA PHE A 58 -5.90 -13.65 1.82
C PHE A 58 -6.27 -15.04 2.34
N GLU A 59 -5.73 -16.13 1.78
CA GLU A 59 -6.05 -17.48 2.23
C GLU A 59 -5.64 -17.70 3.69
N LYS A 60 -4.55 -17.07 4.13
CA LYS A 60 -4.05 -17.14 5.51
C LYS A 60 -4.90 -16.34 6.50
N PHE A 61 -5.32 -15.12 6.12
CA PHE A 61 -5.96 -14.19 7.06
C PHE A 61 -7.45 -13.99 6.84
N LYS A 62 -7.97 -14.42 5.69
CA LYS A 62 -9.36 -14.22 5.21
C LYS A 62 -9.79 -12.76 5.17
N VAL A 63 -8.84 -11.86 4.87
CA VAL A 63 -9.03 -10.41 4.81
C VAL A 63 -8.58 -9.90 3.44
N PRO A 64 -9.36 -9.02 2.78
CA PRO A 64 -8.94 -8.38 1.53
C PRO A 64 -7.52 -7.79 1.65
N THR A 65 -6.69 -8.04 0.65
CA THR A 65 -5.26 -7.70 0.69
C THR A 65 -4.90 -6.84 -0.51
N LEU A 66 -4.51 -5.59 -0.26
CA LEU A 66 -3.93 -4.66 -1.24
C LEU A 66 -2.41 -4.68 -1.12
N LEU A 67 -1.75 -5.44 -1.98
CA LEU A 67 -0.31 -5.53 -2.07
C LEU A 67 0.25 -4.30 -2.81
N LYS A 68 1.06 -3.49 -2.13
CA LYS A 68 1.65 -2.28 -2.70
C LYS A 68 2.99 -2.61 -3.38
N GLY A 69 3.06 -2.43 -4.70
CA GLY A 69 4.25 -2.75 -5.50
C GLY A 69 5.23 -1.60 -5.67
N GLY A 70 4.88 -0.38 -5.22
CA GLY A 70 5.62 0.88 -5.46
C GLY A 70 7.07 0.97 -4.99
N HIS A 71 7.70 -0.13 -4.56
CA HIS A 71 9.13 -0.23 -4.25
C HIS A 71 9.94 -1.05 -5.28
N LEU A 72 9.30 -1.62 -6.31
CA LEU A 72 10.02 -2.24 -7.43
C LEU A 72 10.75 -1.14 -8.23
N GLN A 73 12.05 -1.01 -7.99
CA GLN A 73 12.89 -0.02 -8.65
C GLN A 73 12.96 -0.27 -10.16
N ASN A 74 13.02 0.82 -10.94
CA ASN A 74 13.10 0.84 -12.42
C ASN A 74 11.81 0.50 -13.18
N GLU A 75 10.67 0.42 -12.50
CA GLU A 75 9.38 0.28 -13.16
C GLU A 75 8.86 1.62 -13.69
N LYS A 76 8.23 1.61 -14.87
CA LYS A 76 7.56 2.80 -15.43
C LYS A 76 6.25 3.14 -14.70
N VAL A 77 5.69 2.15 -14.02
CA VAL A 77 4.36 2.20 -13.42
C VAL A 77 4.42 1.68 -11.98
N ALA A 78 3.84 2.42 -11.04
CA ALA A 78 3.63 1.96 -9.68
C ALA A 78 2.33 1.15 -9.59
N ILE A 79 2.44 -0.18 -9.65
CA ILE A 79 1.30 -1.12 -9.63
C ILE A 79 1.02 -1.57 -8.19
N ASP A 80 -0.25 -1.51 -7.78
CA ASP A 80 -0.75 -2.18 -6.60
C ASP A 80 -1.82 -3.23 -6.99
N VAL A 81 -1.89 -4.32 -6.23
CA VAL A 81 -2.77 -5.45 -6.53
C VAL A 81 -3.67 -5.77 -5.34
N LEU A 82 -4.98 -5.70 -5.55
CA LEU A 82 -5.99 -6.15 -4.59
C LEU A 82 -6.46 -7.56 -4.92
N TYR A 83 -6.54 -8.42 -3.91
CA TYR A 83 -7.43 -9.58 -3.91
C TYR A 83 -8.52 -9.40 -2.84
N ASP A 84 -9.79 -9.41 -3.26
CA ASP A 84 -10.95 -9.19 -2.39
C ASP A 84 -11.61 -10.50 -1.91
N GLY A 85 -10.99 -11.65 -2.20
CA GLY A 85 -11.55 -12.97 -1.94
C GLY A 85 -12.37 -13.55 -3.10
N LYS A 86 -12.59 -12.78 -4.18
CA LYS A 86 -13.31 -13.22 -5.38
C LYS A 86 -12.52 -12.96 -6.65
N LYS A 87 -11.90 -11.79 -6.77
CA LYS A 87 -11.20 -11.36 -7.98
C LYS A 87 -9.97 -10.53 -7.65
N ILE A 88 -9.09 -10.45 -8.65
CA ILE A 88 -7.93 -9.57 -8.64
C ILE A 88 -8.31 -8.23 -9.28
N SER A 89 -7.85 -7.13 -8.70
CA SER A 89 -7.93 -5.78 -9.28
C SER A 89 -6.56 -5.10 -9.19
N LYS A 90 -6.20 -4.35 -10.24
CA LYS A 90 -4.91 -3.64 -10.33
C LYS A 90 -5.15 -2.13 -10.31
N PHE A 91 -4.27 -1.42 -9.62
CA PHE A 91 -4.31 0.04 -9.50
C PHE A 91 -2.95 0.61 -9.89
N GLU A 92 -2.94 1.48 -10.90
CA GLU A 92 -1.72 1.88 -11.59
C GLU A 92 -1.62 3.40 -11.71
N LYS A 93 -0.42 3.93 -11.48
CA LYS A 93 -0.05 5.32 -11.75
C LYS A 93 1.38 5.39 -12.29
N PRO A 94 1.75 6.44 -13.04
CA PRO A 94 3.13 6.67 -13.42
C PRO A 94 4.04 6.63 -12.19
N PHE A 95 5.19 5.96 -12.33
CA PHE A 95 6.19 5.96 -11.26
C PHE A 95 6.89 7.31 -11.20
N VAL A 96 6.92 7.95 -10.03
CA VAL A 96 7.57 9.24 -9.84
C VAL A 96 9.04 9.00 -9.46
N ASN A 97 9.95 9.30 -10.38
CA ASN A 97 11.39 9.10 -10.19
C ASN A 97 12.02 10.17 -9.28
N GLY A 98 13.12 9.80 -8.62
CA GLY A 98 13.97 10.76 -7.89
C GLY A 98 13.36 11.27 -6.58
N PHE A 99 12.32 10.62 -6.06
CA PHE A 99 11.73 10.95 -4.77
C PHE A 99 11.18 9.70 -4.08
N TYR A 100 11.73 9.40 -2.89
CA TYR A 100 11.34 8.24 -2.08
C TYR A 100 10.90 8.72 -0.69
N PRO A 101 9.72 9.36 -0.58
CA PRO A 101 9.28 9.93 0.67
C PRO A 101 8.98 8.87 1.72
N HIS A 102 9.27 9.20 2.97
CA HIS A 102 8.62 8.56 4.10
C HIS A 102 7.13 8.94 4.15
N GLY A 103 6.32 8.06 4.72
CA GLY A 103 4.90 8.33 4.96
C GLY A 103 3.94 7.92 3.84
N THR A 104 4.41 7.51 2.66
CA THR A 104 3.53 7.04 1.55
C THR A 104 2.55 5.97 1.98
N GLY A 105 3.00 5.00 2.79
CA GLY A 105 2.15 3.95 3.35
C GLY A 105 1.03 4.49 4.23
N CYS A 106 1.35 5.42 5.15
CA CYS A 106 0.37 6.03 6.06
C CYS A 106 -0.61 6.93 5.30
N THR A 107 -0.10 7.73 4.36
CA THR A 107 -0.91 8.61 3.50
C THR A 107 -1.89 7.78 2.68
N TYR A 108 -1.44 6.67 2.10
CA TYR A 108 -2.29 5.80 1.29
C TYR A 108 -3.37 5.09 2.10
N SER A 109 -3.01 4.45 3.22
CA SER A 109 -3.97 3.75 4.06
C SER A 109 -5.01 4.71 4.68
N SER A 110 -4.58 5.92 5.08
CA SER A 110 -5.47 6.97 5.60
C SER A 110 -6.44 7.49 4.53
N ALA A 111 -5.97 7.66 3.29
CA ALA A 111 -6.82 8.06 2.18
C ALA A 111 -7.87 6.98 1.85
N ILE A 112 -7.48 5.70 1.83
CA ILE A 112 -8.42 4.58 1.61
C ILE A 112 -9.49 4.58 2.71
N ALA A 113 -9.08 4.63 3.97
CA ALA A 113 -10.00 4.67 5.11
C ALA A 113 -10.97 5.87 5.03
N SER A 114 -10.48 7.03 4.60
CA SER A 114 -11.29 8.24 4.44
C SER A 114 -12.34 8.08 3.34
N TYR A 115 -11.98 7.53 2.17
CA TYR A 115 -12.96 7.29 1.10
C TYR A 115 -13.99 6.22 1.45
N LEU A 116 -13.59 5.18 2.17
CA LEU A 116 -14.53 4.20 2.74
C LEU A 116 -15.52 4.88 3.70
N ALA A 117 -15.04 5.76 4.58
CA ALA A 117 -15.90 6.53 5.50
C ALA A 117 -16.86 7.48 4.75
N LEU A 118 -16.48 7.97 3.57
CA LEU A 118 -17.35 8.75 2.67
C LEU A 118 -18.34 7.89 1.87
N GLY A 119 -18.43 6.58 2.15
CA GLY A 119 -19.38 5.67 1.54
C GLY A 119 -18.96 5.13 0.18
N LYS A 120 -17.70 5.31 -0.23
CA LYS A 120 -17.17 4.68 -1.44
C LYS A 120 -17.00 3.18 -1.23
N ASN A 121 -17.23 2.40 -2.29
CA ASN A 121 -16.93 0.97 -2.20
C ASN A 121 -15.40 0.74 -2.20
N LEU A 122 -14.95 -0.47 -1.86
CA LEU A 122 -13.53 -0.77 -1.69
C LEU A 122 -12.68 -0.45 -2.93
N ILE A 123 -13.18 -0.75 -4.13
CA ILE A 123 -12.45 -0.50 -5.37
C ILE A 123 -12.33 1.00 -5.62
N GLU A 124 -13.44 1.73 -5.50
CA GLU A 124 -13.45 3.20 -5.64
C GLU A 124 -12.54 3.88 -4.61
N ALA A 125 -12.58 3.41 -3.35
CA ALA A 125 -11.77 3.97 -2.28
C ALA A 125 -10.27 3.82 -2.53
N ILE A 126 -9.85 2.65 -3.04
CA ILE A 126 -8.45 2.40 -3.40
C ILE A 126 -8.04 3.22 -4.62
N ASP A 127 -8.89 3.28 -5.65
CA ASP A 127 -8.60 4.04 -6.87
C ASP A 127 -8.43 5.54 -6.57
N TYR A 128 -9.36 6.13 -5.81
CA TYR A 128 -9.27 7.53 -5.41
C TYR A 128 -8.11 7.80 -4.47
N ALA A 129 -7.79 6.87 -3.57
CA ALA A 129 -6.63 7.00 -2.69
C ALA A 129 -5.30 6.91 -3.47
N LYS A 130 -5.25 6.09 -4.52
CA LYS A 130 -4.09 5.95 -5.40
C LYS A 130 -3.86 7.23 -6.21
N GLU A 131 -4.92 7.82 -6.73
CA GLU A 131 -4.89 9.15 -7.36
C GLU A 131 -4.38 10.22 -6.39
N TYR A 132 -4.94 10.28 -5.19
CA TYR A 132 -4.51 11.21 -4.15
C TYR A 132 -3.03 11.05 -3.77
N LEU A 133 -2.57 9.81 -3.56
CA LEU A 133 -1.18 9.53 -3.24
C LEU A 133 -0.25 9.95 -4.37
N HIS A 134 -0.61 9.66 -5.63
CA HIS A 134 0.19 10.03 -6.78
C HIS A 134 0.35 11.55 -6.88
N ALA A 135 -0.76 12.30 -6.78
CA ALA A 135 -0.73 13.76 -6.79
C ALA A 135 0.09 14.32 -5.60
N ALA A 136 0.01 13.70 -4.42
CA ALA A 136 0.80 14.09 -3.25
C ALA A 136 2.32 13.90 -3.45
N ILE A 137 2.72 12.87 -4.21
CA ILE A 137 4.12 12.60 -4.56
C ILE A 137 4.59 13.57 -5.66
N GLU A 138 3.81 13.75 -6.72
CA GLU A 138 4.15 14.63 -7.84
C GLU A 138 4.29 16.09 -7.40
N GLN A 139 3.36 16.57 -6.56
CA GLN A 139 3.32 17.94 -6.07
C GLN A 139 4.12 18.13 -4.77
N SER A 140 5.04 17.20 -4.48
CA SER A 140 5.93 17.30 -3.32
C SER A 140 6.74 18.59 -3.33
N TYR A 141 7.06 19.08 -2.13
CA TYR A 141 7.75 20.35 -1.93
C TYR A 141 8.87 20.22 -0.90
N ILE A 142 9.72 21.24 -0.83
CA ILE A 142 10.81 21.29 0.15
C ILE A 142 10.28 21.93 1.44
N ALA A 143 10.40 21.20 2.55
CA ALA A 143 10.11 21.68 3.89
C ALA A 143 11.40 21.61 4.73
N GLY A 144 12.02 22.76 5.00
CA GLY A 144 13.34 22.79 5.62
C GLY A 144 14.41 22.21 4.70
N LYS A 145 15.05 21.12 5.12
CA LYS A 145 16.10 20.42 4.34
C LYS A 145 15.58 19.21 3.57
N ASP A 146 14.34 18.82 3.81
CA ASP A 146 13.78 17.57 3.30
C ASP A 146 12.72 17.84 2.23
N LYS A 147 12.66 16.95 1.23
CA LYS A 147 11.53 16.92 0.29
C LYS A 147 10.42 16.08 0.92
N THR A 148 9.20 16.62 0.96
CA THR A 148 8.06 16.01 1.67
C THR A 148 6.83 15.87 0.79
N LEU A 149 5.96 14.93 1.14
CA LEU A 149 4.67 14.71 0.47
C LEU A 149 3.75 15.93 0.65
N ASN A 150 3.09 16.32 -0.44
CA ASN A 150 2.04 17.31 -0.38
C ASN A 150 0.70 16.66 -0.03
N HIS A 151 0.29 16.76 1.24
CA HIS A 151 -0.98 16.21 1.74
C HIS A 151 -2.22 17.04 1.35
N THR A 152 -2.03 18.12 0.61
CA THR A 152 -3.10 18.95 0.03
C THR A 152 -2.84 19.17 -1.46
N PRO A 153 -2.76 18.09 -2.26
CA PRO A 153 -2.50 18.22 -3.69
C PRO A 153 -3.69 18.86 -4.39
N LEU A 154 -3.41 19.65 -5.41
CA LEU A 154 -4.43 20.22 -6.29
C LEU A 154 -4.81 19.19 -7.35
N PHE A 155 -6.10 18.84 -7.43
CA PHE A 155 -6.62 18.04 -8.53
C PHE A 155 -7.08 18.99 -9.63
N HIS A 156 -6.45 18.94 -10.80
CA HIS A 156 -6.98 19.63 -11.96
C HIS A 156 -8.31 18.95 -12.33
N LYS A 157 -9.44 19.64 -12.12
CA LYS A 157 -10.72 19.21 -12.68
C LYS A 157 -10.58 19.26 -14.19
N THR A 158 -10.48 18.10 -14.82
CA THR A 158 -10.73 17.94 -16.26
C THR A 158 -12.21 18.08 -16.56
#